data_AF-A0A645I4L3-F1
#
_entry.id   AF-A0A645I4L3-F1
#
_cell.length_a   1.000
_cell.length_b   1.000
_cell.length_c   1.000
_cell.angle_alpha   90.00
_cell.angle_beta   90.00
_cell.angle_gamma   90.00
#
_symmetry.space_group_name_H-M   'P 1'
#
loop_
_entity.id
_entity.type
_entity.pdbx_description
1 polymer ?
#
loop_
_entity_poly.entity_id
_entity_poly.type
_entity_poly.pdbx_seq_one_letter_code
_entity_poly.pdbx_strand_id
1 'polypeptide(L)' 'MRVWERGSGETLACGTGACASVVAAVLNGYFNKDEDITVKLLGGDLVIRYTDEAVLMTGECEKTFEGVVEV' A
#
# COMPACT_ATOMS: atom_id res chain seq x y z
N MET A 1 -2.38 7.17 -5.97
CA MET A 1 -3.04 7.45 -4.68
C MET A 1 -2.22 8.50 -3.94
N ARG A 2 -2.88 9.40 -3.22
CA ARG A 2 -2.27 10.26 -2.19
C ARG A 2 -2.97 10.00 -0.87
N VAL A 3 -2.29 10.24 0.25
CA VAL A 3 -2.80 9.91 1.59
C VAL A 3 -2.45 11.02 2.58
N TRP A 4 -3.42 11.37 3.42
CA TRP A 4 -3.19 12.16 4.62
C TRP A 4 -3.34 11.22 5.82
N GLU A 5 -2.21 10.81 6.39
CA GLU A 5 -2.19 9.90 7.53
C GLU A 5 -2.61 10.63 8.82
N ARG A 6 -3.44 9.94 9.61
CA ARG A 6 -3.91 10.44 10.90
C ARG A 6 -2.73 10.63 11.84
N GLY A 7 -2.43 11.88 12.16
CA GLY A 7 -1.34 12.27 13.07
C GLY A 7 0.01 12.53 12.40
N SER A 8 0.14 12.28 11.10
CA SER A 8 1.41 12.44 10.35
C SER A 8 1.32 13.45 9.21
N GLY A 9 0.13 13.68 8.66
CA GLY A 9 -0.04 14.53 7.48
C GLY A 9 0.13 13.77 6.18
N GLU A 10 0.52 14.45 5.11
CA GLU A 10 0.82 13.77 3.84
C GLU A 10 2.14 12.99 3.93
N THR A 11 2.08 11.69 3.63
CA THR A 11 3.23 10.79 3.65
C THR A 11 3.57 10.26 2.25
N LEU A 12 4.82 9.81 2.06
CA LEU A 12 5.29 9.29 0.77
C LEU A 12 4.57 8.00 0.37
N ALA A 13 4.29 7.13 1.33
CA ALA A 13 3.60 5.87 1.12
C ALA A 13 2.83 5.46 2.38
N CYS A 14 1.70 4.78 2.18
CA CYS A 14 0.90 4.17 3.24
C CYS A 14 0.40 2.82 2.75
N GLY A 15 0.97 1.72 3.24
CA GLY A 15 0.64 0.36 2.79
C GLY A 15 -0.80 -0.03 3.08
N THR A 16 -1.26 0.21 4.32
CA THR A 16 -2.66 -0.07 4.71
C THR A 16 -3.66 0.80 3.97
N GLY A 17 -3.32 2.07 3.68
CA GLY A 17 -4.13 2.96 2.86
C GLY A 17 -4.23 2.52 1.40
N ALA A 18 -3.15 1.95 0.83
CA ALA A 18 -3.15 1.38 -0.51
C ALA A 18 -4.07 0.16 -0.59
N CYS A 19 -3.96 -0.77 0.38
CA CYS A 19 -4.85 -1.91 0.50
C CYS A 19 -6.33 -1.48 0.58
N ALA A 20 -6.64 -0.55 1.48
CA ALA A 20 -8.00 -0.05 1.67
C ALA A 20 -8.57 0.61 0.40
N SER A 21 -7.74 1.37 -0.33
CA SER A 21 -8.15 2.03 -1.56
C SER A 21 -8.48 1.04 -2.68
N VAL A 22 -7.71 -0.05 -2.78
CA VAL A 22 -7.96 -1.12 -3.77
C VAL A 22 -9.23 -1.89 -3.44
N VAL A 23 -9.43 -2.27 -2.16
CA VAL A 23 -10.69 -2.90 -1.72
C VAL A 23 -11.88 -1.99 -2.04
N ALA A 24 -11.79 -0.70 -1.73
CA ALA A 24 -12.83 0.26 -2.04
C ALA A 24 -13.11 0.34 -3.55
N ALA A 25 -12.07 0.35 -4.39
CA ALA A 25 -12.22 0.42 -5.84
C ALA A 25 -12.90 -0.85 -6.41
N VAL A 26 -12.55 -2.04 -5.91
CA VAL A 26 -13.18 -3.30 -6.28
C VAL A 26 -14.66 -3.33 -5.85
N LEU A 27 -14.96 -2.92 -4.62
CA LEU A 27 -16.35 -2.86 -4.13
C LEU A 27 -17.22 -1.87 -4.90
N ASN A 28 -16.62 -0.86 -5.54
CA ASN A 28 -17.31 0.10 -6.41
C ASN A 28 -17.30 -0.33 -7.90
N GLY A 29 -16.79 -1.52 -8.23
CA GLY A 29 -16.81 -2.06 -9.59
C GLY A 29 -15.80 -1.43 -10.56
N TYR A 30 -14.77 -0.74 -10.05
CA TYR A 30 -13.71 -0.17 -10.90
C TYR A 30 -12.63 -1.20 -11.27
N PHE A 31 -12.46 -2.22 -10.45
CA PHE A 31 -11.54 -3.35 -10.67
C PHE A 31 -12.21 -4.64 -10.23
N ASN A 32 -11.65 -5.78 -10.65
CA ASN A 32 -12.13 -7.09 -10.23
C ASN A 32 -11.35 -7.59 -9.01
N LYS A 33 -11.96 -8.51 -8.25
CA LYS A 33 -11.21 -9.34 -7.30
C LYS A 33 -10.18 -10.20 -8.04
N ASP A 34 -9.16 -10.65 -7.32
CA ASP A 34 -8.06 -11.50 -7.80
C ASP A 34 -7.17 -10.90 -8.90
N GLU A 35 -7.41 -9.65 -9.28
CA GLU A 35 -6.56 -8.85 -10.16
C GLU A 35 -5.38 -8.23 -9.38
N ASP A 36 -4.20 -8.20 -10.00
CA ASP A 36 -3.05 -7.46 -9.48
C ASP A 36 -3.19 -5.98 -9.85
N ILE A 37 -3.45 -5.13 -8.85
CA ILE A 37 -3.71 -3.70 -9.05
C ILE A 37 -2.52 -2.89 -8.57
N THR A 38 -1.88 -2.18 -9.50
CA THR A 38 -0.76 -1.28 -9.18
C THR A 38 -1.26 0.04 -8.63
N VAL A 39 -0.94 0.32 -7.36
CA VAL A 39 -1.17 1.60 -6.70
C VAL A 39 0.10 2.43 -6.82
N LYS A 40 0.04 3.53 -7.57
CA LYS A 40 1.14 4.51 -7.67
C LYS A 40 1.08 5.48 -6.49
N LEU A 41 2.07 5.47 -5.60
CA LEU A 41 2.21 6.41 -4.49
C LEU A 41 3.33 7.43 -4.80
N LEU A 42 3.53 8.42 -3.93
CA LEU A 42 4.64 9.37 -4.08
C LEU A 42 6.00 8.68 -3.88
N GLY A 43 6.07 7.72 -2.97
CA GLY A 43 7.29 7.01 -2.60
C GLY A 43 7.58 5.75 -3.43
N GLY A 44 6.75 5.40 -4.41
CA GLY A 44 6.91 4.20 -5.23
C GLY A 44 5.59 3.50 -5.56
N ASP A 45 5.71 2.35 -6.24
CA ASP A 45 4.58 1.53 -6.64
C ASP A 45 4.38 0.37 -5.65
N LEU A 46 3.11 0.08 -5.33
CA LEU A 46 2.70 -1.13 -4.62
C LEU A 46 1.75 -1.94 -5.51
N VAL A 47 1.87 -3.27 -5.48
CA VAL A 47 0.92 -4.18 -6.12
C VAL A 47 0.02 -4.77 -5.04
N ILE A 48 -1.29 -4.58 -5.18
CA ILE A 48 -2.30 -5.11 -4.27
C ILE A 48 -3.16 -6.12 -5.00
N ARG A 49 -3.38 -7.29 -4.38
CA ARG A 49 -4.37 -8.27 -4.82
C ARG A 49 -5.41 -8.48 -3.73
N TYR A 50 -6.67 -8.20 -4.03
CA TYR A 50 -7.79 -8.46 -3.13
C TYR A 50 -8.50 -9.76 -3.52
N THR A 51 -8.41 -10.77 -2.65
CA THR A 51 -9.06 -12.09 -2.80
C THR A 51 -10.25 -12.21 -1.85
N ASP A 52 -10.94 -13.35 -1.85
CA ASP A 52 -12.01 -13.61 -0.89
C ASP A 52 -11.50 -13.82 0.55
N GLU A 53 -10.25 -14.28 0.71
CA GLU A 53 -9.64 -14.60 2.01
C GLU A 53 -8.73 -13.50 2.54
N ALA A 54 -8.11 -12.70 1.66
CA ALA A 54 -7.04 -11.78 2.07
C ALA A 54 -6.88 -10.56 1.14
N VAL A 55 -6.13 -9.58 1.64
CA VAL A 55 -5.56 -8.49 0.83
C VAL A 55 -4.05 -8.65 0.86
N LEU A 56 -3.47 -9.05 -0.26
CA LEU A 56 -2.04 -9.24 -0.43
C LEU A 56 -1.40 -7.95 -0.93
N MET A 57 -0.22 -7.62 -0.41
CA MET A 57 0.53 -6.41 -0.78
C MET A 57 1.97 -6.78 -1.06
N THR A 58 2.46 -6.37 -2.23
CA THR A 58 3.85 -6.53 -2.67
C THR A 58 4.46 -5.16 -2.97
N GLY A 59 5.69 -4.95 -2.51
CA GLY A 59 6.44 -3.72 -2.74
C GLY A 59 7.94 -3.97 -2.64
N GLU A 60 8.73 -3.00 -3.11
CA GLU A 60 10.18 -3.04 -3.01
C GLU A 60 10.67 -2.83 -1.57
N CYS A 61 11.87 -3.32 -1.29
CA CYS A 61 12.53 -3.15 0.00
C CYS A 61 14.03 -2.96 -0.24
N GLU A 62 14.60 -1.91 0.35
CA GLU A 62 16.02 -1.58 0.23
C GLU A 62 16.63 -1.33 1.61
N LYS A 63 17.79 -1.94 1.86
CA LYS A 63 18.53 -1.72 3.11
C LYS A 63 19.27 -0.38 3.03
N THR A 64 18.88 0.56 3.89
CA THR A 64 19.49 1.91 3.92
C THR A 64 20.77 1.97 4.76
N PHE A 65 20.78 1.36 5.95
CA PHE A 65 21.96 1.31 6.82
C PHE A 65 21.92 0.10 7.78
N GLU A 66 23.02 -0.10 8.50
CA GLU A 66 23.15 -1.02 9.63
C GLU A 66 23.87 -0.31 10.77
N GLY A 67 23.50 -0.58 12.02
CA GLY A 67 24.06 0.09 13.19
C GLY A 67 23.69 -0.60 14.50
N VAL A 68 24.13 0.01 15.62
CA VAL A 68 23.88 -0.46 16.99
C VAL A 68 23.15 0.64 17.76
N VAL A 69 22.14 0.28 18.56
CA VAL A 69 21.38 1.20 19.44
C VAL A 69 21.54 0.72 20.88
N GLU A 70 21.92 1.62 21.79
CA GLU A 70 21.89 1.37 23.23
C GLU A 70 20.44 1.47 23.72
N VAL A 71 20.00 0.48 24.49
CA VAL A 71 18.62 0.37 25.02
C VAL A 71 18.65 0.46 26.54
#